data_AF-A0A2V9KZY0-F1
#
_entry.id   AF-A0A2V9KZY0-F1
#
_cell.length_a   1.000
_cell.length_b   1.000
_cell.length_c   1.000
_cell.angle_alpha   90.00
_cell.angle_beta   90.00
_cell.angle_gamma   90.00
#
_symmetry.space_group_name_H-M   'P 1'
#
loop_
_entity.id
_entity.type
_entity.pdbx_description
1 polymer ?
#
loop_
_entity_poly.entity_id
_entity_poly.type
_entity_poly.pdbx_seq_one_letter_code
_entity_poly.pdbx_strand_id
1 'polypeptide(L)'
;MKLFKVTDHGESEEHGQTFIIAIIVGLLLYVTLVVYGVATMRSVMEEKSTRIIEILVASVKPFYLLCGKMLGVAAVGLTQYLIWAVAGGLLAGYSRAMSAAVRPGGSMPKIQIPTSLLVYLVIFFLVGYLLYASLYAAVGAMVS
;
A
#
# COMPACT_ATOMS: atom_id res chain seq x y z
N MET A 1 10.18 -36.13 -16.43
CA MET A 1 8.98 -35.71 -17.17
C MET A 1 7.78 -36.30 -16.44
N LYS A 2 7.09 -35.53 -15.57
CA LYS A 2 5.89 -35.97 -14.85
C LYS A 2 4.75 -35.02 -15.19
N LEU A 3 3.64 -35.65 -15.56
CA LEU A 3 2.53 -35.14 -16.33
C LEU A 3 1.71 -34.14 -15.52
N PHE A 4 1.34 -33.05 -16.20
CA PHE A 4 0.23 -32.18 -15.83
C PHE A 4 -1.00 -33.04 -15.51
N LYS A 5 -1.47 -32.96 -14.28
CA LYS A 5 -2.78 -33.48 -13.90
C LYS A 5 -3.76 -32.33 -14.04
N VAL A 6 -4.31 -32.18 -15.25
CA VAL A 6 -5.57 -31.47 -15.45
C VAL A 6 -6.66 -32.38 -14.87
N THR A 7 -7.48 -31.86 -13.97
CA THR A 7 -8.65 -32.54 -13.42
C THR A 7 -9.86 -31.63 -13.56
N ASP A 8 -10.95 -32.27 -14.00
CA ASP A 8 -12.21 -31.79 -14.58
C ASP A 8 -13.18 -31.06 -13.61
N HIS A 9 -12.64 -30.26 -12.69
CA HIS A 9 -13.44 -29.34 -11.88
C HIS A 9 -12.74 -27.99 -11.86
N GLY A 10 -13.48 -26.93 -12.21
CA GLY A 10 -13.01 -25.55 -12.43
C GLY A 10 -12.44 -24.84 -11.19
N GLU A 11 -11.41 -25.43 -10.57
CA GLU A 11 -10.64 -24.91 -9.43
C GLU A 11 -9.15 -24.72 -9.78
N SER A 12 -8.75 -24.92 -11.05
CA SER A 12 -7.40 -24.58 -11.53
C SER A 12 -7.26 -23.14 -12.07
N GLU A 13 -8.33 -22.35 -12.16
CA GLU A 13 -8.24 -20.93 -12.55
C GLU A 13 -8.13 -19.96 -11.35
N GLU A 14 -8.58 -20.34 -10.15
CA GLU A 14 -8.63 -19.43 -8.99
C GLU A 14 -7.25 -19.22 -8.33
N HIS A 15 -6.39 -20.25 -8.32
CA HIS A 15 -5.03 -20.15 -7.78
C HIS A 15 -4.12 -19.29 -8.65
N GLY A 16 -4.22 -19.39 -9.98
CA GLY A 16 -3.44 -18.58 -10.91
C GLY A 16 -3.78 -17.10 -10.83
N GLN A 17 -5.09 -16.78 -10.77
CA GLN A 17 -5.56 -15.40 -10.63
C GLN A 17 -5.13 -14.78 -9.29
N THR A 18 -5.28 -15.51 -8.19
CA THR A 18 -4.86 -15.04 -6.86
C THR A 18 -3.35 -14.80 -6.80
N PHE A 19 -2.55 -15.66 -7.44
CA PHE A 19 -1.10 -15.52 -7.51
C PHE A 19 -0.67 -14.27 -8.29
N ILE A 20 -1.27 -14.01 -9.45
CA ILE A 20 -0.98 -12.80 -10.25
C ILE A 20 -1.37 -11.53 -9.47
N ILE A 21 -2.54 -11.53 -8.83
CA ILE A 21 -2.98 -10.41 -7.99
C ILE A 21 -2.00 -10.17 -6.83
N ALA A 22 -1.53 -11.24 -6.17
CA ALA A 22 -0.56 -11.14 -5.09
C ALA A 22 0.79 -10.56 -5.56
N ILE A 23 1.27 -10.94 -6.75
CA ILE A 23 2.48 -10.35 -7.36
C ILE A 23 2.28 -8.86 -7.63
N ILE A 24 1.15 -8.47 -8.23
CA ILE A 24 0.86 -7.07 -8.54
C ILE A 24 0.80 -6.24 -7.25
N VAL A 25 0.11 -6.74 -6.23
CA VAL A 25 0.01 -6.06 -4.92
C VAL A 25 1.38 -5.99 -4.24
N GLY A 26 2.19 -7.03 -4.30
CA GLY A 26 3.55 -7.03 -3.75
C GLY A 26 4.46 -6.02 -4.45
N LEU A 27 4.39 -5.94 -5.78
CA LEU A 27 5.12 -4.94 -6.56
C LEU A 27 4.67 -3.52 -6.21
N LEU A 28 3.35 -3.31 -6.05
CA LEU A 28 2.78 -2.02 -5.68
C LEU A 28 3.24 -1.60 -4.28
N LEU A 29 3.26 -2.53 -3.34
CA LEU A 29 3.79 -2.33 -2.00
C LEU A 29 5.27 -1.91 -2.06
N TYR A 30 6.08 -2.61 -2.84
CA TYR A 30 7.48 -2.25 -3.03
C TYR A 30 7.66 -0.82 -3.57
N VAL A 31 6.95 -0.45 -4.64
CA VAL A 31 7.06 0.88 -5.25
C VAL A 31 6.63 1.97 -4.26
N THR A 32 5.50 1.77 -3.57
CA THR A 32 5.01 2.75 -2.60
C THR A 32 5.98 2.94 -1.43
N LEU A 33 6.60 1.87 -0.91
CA LEU A 33 7.59 1.99 0.17
C LEU A 33 8.78 2.85 -0.23
N VAL A 34 9.32 2.66 -1.44
CA VAL A 34 10.45 3.45 -1.93
C VAL A 34 10.03 4.91 -2.10
N VAL A 35 8.88 5.17 -2.71
CA VAL A 35 8.38 6.53 -2.95
C VAL A 35 8.13 7.28 -1.64
N TYR A 36 7.42 6.68 -0.68
CA TYR A 36 7.15 7.32 0.62
C TYR A 36 8.40 7.42 1.50
N GLY A 37 9.36 6.49 1.36
CA GLY A 37 10.67 6.56 2.01
C GLY A 37 11.45 7.79 1.55
N VAL A 38 11.56 7.99 0.23
CA VAL A 38 12.22 9.17 -0.36
C VAL A 38 11.49 10.47 0.00
N ALA A 39 10.16 10.47 0.01
CA ALA A 39 9.37 11.62 0.43
C ALA A 39 9.66 12.02 1.88
N THR A 40 9.78 11.02 2.78
CA THR A 40 10.14 11.24 4.19
C THR A 40 11.54 11.85 4.31
N MET A 41 12.52 11.32 3.59
CA MET A 41 13.89 11.86 3.56
C MET A 41 13.91 13.34 3.15
N ARG A 42 13.26 13.68 2.03
CA ARG A 42 13.21 15.05 1.52
C ARG A 42 12.57 16.00 2.52
N SER A 43 11.48 15.56 3.17
CA SER A 43 10.80 16.34 4.18
C SER A 43 11.67 16.64 5.41
N VAL A 44 12.58 15.73 5.80
CA VAL A 44 13.54 15.96 6.89
C VAL A 44 14.64 16.93 6.46
N MET A 45 15.15 16.77 5.24
CA MET A 45 16.19 17.65 4.68
C MET A 45 15.70 19.10 4.53
N GLU A 46 14.47 19.29 4.07
CA GLU A 46 13.86 20.62 3.92
C GLU A 46 13.70 21.32 5.28
N GLU A 47 13.32 20.60 6.33
CA GLU A 47 13.24 21.17 7.68
C GLU A 47 14.59 21.60 8.22
N LYS A 48 15.63 20.77 8.07
CA LYS A 48 16.96 21.07 8.61
C LYS A 48 17.67 22.19 7.84
N SER A 49 17.39 22.33 6.54
CA SER A 49 17.94 23.41 5.69
C SER A 49 17.26 24.76 5.89
N THR A 50 16.04 24.77 6.45
CA THR A 50 15.25 26.00 6.62
C THR A 50 15.32 26.54 8.05
N ARG A 51 15.10 27.85 8.24
CA ARG A 51 14.97 28.49 9.57
C ARG A 51 13.83 27.90 10.43
N ILE A 52 12.96 27.08 9.83
CA ILE A 52 11.84 26.41 10.50
C ILE A 52 12.35 25.55 11.67
N ILE A 53 13.52 24.91 11.56
CA ILE A 53 14.05 24.06 12.62
C ILE A 53 14.37 24.82 13.92
N GLU A 54 14.85 26.06 13.86
CA GLU A 54 15.18 26.87 15.04
C GLU A 54 13.95 27.12 15.91
N ILE A 55 12.81 27.37 15.26
CA ILE A 55 11.52 27.62 15.90
C ILE A 55 10.93 26.31 16.45
N LEU A 56 11.07 25.21 15.69
CA LEU A 56 10.58 23.89 16.08
C LEU A 56 11.30 23.36 17.32
N VAL A 57 12.63 23.47 17.35
CA VAL A 57 13.45 23.00 18.48
C VAL A 57 13.19 23.82 19.75
N ALA A 58 12.86 25.12 19.62
CA ALA A 58 12.46 25.96 20.74
C ALA A 58 11.09 25.55 21.35
N SER A 59 10.28 24.78 20.61
CA SER A 59 8.91 24.44 20.99
C SER A 59 8.72 22.96 21.37
N VAL A 60 9.40 22.03 20.70
CA VAL A 60 9.24 20.57 20.89
C VAL A 60 10.58 19.86 20.68
N LYS A 61 10.83 18.76 21.41
CA LYS A 61 12.05 17.97 21.21
C LYS A 61 12.09 17.37 19.79
N PRO A 62 13.26 17.40 19.10
CA PRO A 62 13.41 16.93 17.71
C PRO A 62 12.90 15.52 17.43
N PHE A 63 13.09 14.60 18.38
CA PHE A 63 12.70 13.20 18.22
C PHE A 63 11.18 13.01 18.08
N TYR A 64 10.38 13.75 18.86
CA TYR A 64 8.92 13.67 18.76
C TYR A 64 8.41 14.24 17.44
N LEU A 65 9.08 15.27 16.92
CA LEU A 65 8.73 15.87 15.63
C LEU A 65 8.97 14.88 14.47
N LEU A 66 10.11 14.20 14.48
CA LEU A 66 10.45 13.22 13.46
C LEU A 66 9.53 12.00 13.51
N CYS A 67 9.25 11.47 14.71
CA CYS A 67 8.32 10.36 14.88
C CYS A 67 6.89 10.71 14.44
N GLY A 68 6.40 11.90 14.84
CA GLY A 68 5.09 12.40 14.42
C GLY A 68 4.99 12.60 12.91
N LYS A 69 6.06 13.11 12.27
CA LYS A 69 6.14 13.25 10.81
C LYS A 69 6.08 11.90 10.09
N MET A 70 6.86 10.92 10.54
CA MET A 70 6.84 9.57 9.96
C MET A 70 5.44 8.94 10.07
N LEU A 71 4.79 9.06 11.24
CA LEU A 71 3.43 8.56 11.43
C LEU A 71 2.41 9.32 10.56
N GLY A 72 2.60 10.63 10.35
CA GLY A 72 1.77 11.42 9.45
C GLY A 72 1.85 10.95 8.00
N VAL A 73 3.06 10.70 7.50
CA VAL A 73 3.26 10.16 6.14
C VAL A 73 2.71 8.74 6.02
N ALA A 74 2.87 7.90 7.06
CA ALA A 74 2.24 6.58 7.12
C ALA A 74 0.70 6.69 7.03
N ALA A 75 0.10 7.63 7.77
CA ALA A 75 -1.34 7.87 7.76
C ALA A 75 -1.83 8.29 6.36
N VAL A 76 -1.07 9.11 5.64
CA VAL A 76 -1.38 9.49 4.24
C VAL A 76 -1.33 8.26 3.31
N GLY A 77 -0.37 7.35 3.49
CA GLY A 77 -0.34 6.10 2.73
C GLY A 77 -1.54 5.19 3.04
N LEU A 78 -1.93 5.11 4.31
CA LEU A 78 -3.12 4.37 4.76
C LEU A 78 -4.41 4.95 4.19
N THR A 79 -4.58 6.27 4.15
CA THR A 79 -5.76 6.89 3.53
C THR A 79 -5.79 6.66 2.03
N GLN A 80 -4.64 6.66 1.36
CA GLN A 80 -4.56 6.31 -0.07
C GLN A 80 -5.05 4.88 -0.33
N TYR A 81 -4.59 3.90 0.46
CA TYR A 81 -5.07 2.52 0.34
C TYR A 81 -6.56 2.38 0.67
N LEU A 82 -7.04 3.12 1.66
CA LEU A 82 -8.46 3.13 2.02
C LEU A 82 -9.32 3.68 0.88
N ILE A 83 -8.90 4.77 0.24
CA ILE A 83 -9.59 5.35 -0.91
C ILE A 83 -9.69 4.32 -2.04
N TRP A 84 -8.61 3.61 -2.35
CA TRP A 84 -8.62 2.57 -3.38
C TRP A 84 -9.48 1.36 -3.01
N ALA A 85 -9.45 0.93 -1.75
CA ALA A 85 -10.28 -0.17 -1.27
C ALA A 85 -11.78 0.17 -1.38
N VAL A 86 -12.16 1.39 -0.97
CA VAL A 86 -13.55 1.87 -1.07
C VAL A 86 -13.96 2.05 -2.52
N ALA A 87 -13.14 2.70 -3.35
CA ALA A 87 -13.42 2.90 -4.76
C ALA A 87 -13.56 1.58 -5.52
N GLY A 88 -12.65 0.63 -5.27
CA GLY A 88 -12.71 -0.72 -5.84
C GLY A 88 -13.96 -1.48 -5.40
N GLY A 89 -14.34 -1.38 -4.12
CA GLY A 89 -15.57 -1.98 -3.59
C GLY A 89 -16.84 -1.41 -4.22
N LEU A 90 -16.92 -0.08 -4.38
CA LEU A 90 -18.05 0.59 -5.01
C LEU A 90 -18.16 0.23 -6.50
N LEU A 91 -17.04 0.23 -7.23
CA LEU A 91 -16.99 -0.18 -8.64
C LEU A 91 -17.39 -1.64 -8.82
N ALA A 92 -16.94 -2.54 -7.95
CA ALA A 92 -17.34 -3.94 -7.96
C ALA A 92 -18.83 -4.14 -7.62
N GLY A 93 -19.39 -3.32 -6.72
CA GLY A 93 -20.82 -3.32 -6.43
C GLY A 93 -21.66 -2.82 -7.62
N TYR A 94 -21.24 -1.72 -8.24
CA TYR A 94 -21.90 -1.14 -9.40
C TYR A 94 -21.87 -2.07 -10.63
N SER A 95 -20.72 -2.69 -10.91
CA SER A 95 -20.58 -3.62 -12.03
C SER A 95 -21.47 -4.86 -11.88
N ARG A 96 -21.67 -5.35 -10.65
CA ARG A 96 -22.60 -6.44 -10.32
C ARG A 96 -24.06 -6.03 -10.54
N ALA A 97 -24.45 -4.85 -10.09
CA ALA A 97 -25.81 -4.35 -10.29
C ALA A 97 -26.14 -4.13 -11.79
N MET A 98 -25.20 -3.52 -12.54
CA MET A 98 -25.37 -3.25 -13.96
C MET A 98 -25.37 -4.52 -14.82
N SER A 99 -24.53 -5.50 -14.49
CA SER A 99 -24.49 -6.78 -15.22
C SER A 99 -25.74 -7.62 -15.01
N ALA A 100 -26.31 -7.61 -13.80
CA ALA A 100 -27.60 -8.25 -13.50
C ALA A 100 -28.77 -7.63 -14.31
N ALA A 101 -28.71 -6.34 -14.61
CA ALA A 101 -29.71 -5.65 -15.42
C ALA A 101 -29.56 -5.90 -16.94
N VAL A 102 -28.34 -6.12 -17.43
CA VAL A 102 -28.05 -6.27 -18.88
C VAL A 102 -28.13 -7.73 -19.36
N ARG A 103 -27.68 -8.72 -18.55
CA ARG A 103 -27.81 -10.16 -18.86
C ARG A 103 -28.17 -10.93 -17.58
N PRO A 104 -29.45 -11.23 -17.34
CA PRO A 104 -29.86 -12.09 -16.24
C PRO A 104 -29.23 -13.47 -16.41
N GLY A 105 -28.24 -13.82 -15.58
CA GLY A 105 -27.53 -15.10 -15.64
C GLY A 105 -26.15 -15.09 -16.31
N GLY A 106 -25.60 -13.93 -16.68
CA GLY A 106 -24.21 -13.84 -17.13
C GLY A 106 -23.23 -14.01 -15.98
N SER A 107 -22.46 -15.11 -15.97
CA SER A 107 -21.38 -15.36 -15.02
C SER A 107 -20.21 -14.40 -15.29
N MET A 108 -20.11 -13.30 -14.54
CA MET A 108 -18.88 -12.51 -14.54
C MET A 108 -17.78 -13.25 -13.78
N PRO A 109 -16.49 -13.11 -14.19
CA PRO A 109 -15.37 -13.56 -13.40
C PRO A 109 -15.47 -12.93 -12.01
N LYS A 110 -15.66 -13.77 -10.99
CA LYS A 110 -15.75 -13.33 -9.61
C LYS A 110 -14.31 -13.03 -9.17
N ILE A 111 -13.87 -11.78 -9.35
CA ILE A 111 -12.59 -11.32 -8.79
C ILE A 111 -12.77 -11.30 -7.27
N GLN A 112 -12.47 -12.42 -6.63
CA GLN A 112 -12.46 -12.53 -5.18
C GLN A 112 -11.12 -11.97 -4.72
N ILE A 113 -11.11 -10.72 -4.23
CA ILE A 113 -9.96 -10.21 -3.50
C ILE A 113 -10.08 -10.78 -2.08
N PRO A 114 -9.23 -11.75 -1.69
CA PRO A 114 -9.33 -12.33 -0.36
C PRO A 114 -9.02 -11.24 0.67
N THR A 115 -9.89 -11.09 1.68
CA THR A 115 -9.75 -10.08 2.72
C THR A 115 -8.41 -10.19 3.46
N SER A 116 -7.84 -11.40 3.53
CA SER A 116 -6.50 -11.65 4.06
C SER A 116 -5.40 -10.85 3.35
N LEU A 117 -5.48 -10.67 2.03
CA LEU A 117 -4.50 -9.88 1.26
C LEU A 117 -4.49 -8.41 1.69
N LEU A 118 -5.66 -7.83 1.96
CA LEU A 118 -5.78 -6.45 2.45
C LEU A 118 -5.17 -6.28 3.83
N VAL A 119 -5.38 -7.26 4.73
CA VAL A 119 -4.77 -7.23 6.06
C VAL A 119 -3.25 -7.32 5.97
N TYR A 120 -2.74 -8.24 5.14
CA TYR A 120 -1.29 -8.34 4.90
C TYR A 120 -0.73 -7.06 4.28
N LEU A 121 -1.42 -6.44 3.33
CA LEU A 121 -1.01 -5.16 2.76
C LEU A 121 -0.81 -4.10 3.84
N VAL A 122 -1.75 -3.94 4.77
CA VAL A 122 -1.65 -2.94 5.85
C VAL A 122 -0.49 -3.26 6.80
N ILE A 123 -0.34 -4.51 7.22
CA ILE A 123 0.72 -4.92 8.14
C ILE A 123 2.10 -4.75 7.49
N PHE A 124 2.29 -5.28 6.29
CA PHE A 124 3.55 -5.16 5.55
C PHE A 124 3.86 -3.72 5.17
N PHE A 125 2.84 -2.92 4.85
CA PHE A 125 3.03 -1.49 4.63
C PHE A 125 3.52 -0.81 5.90
N LEU A 126 2.87 -0.98 7.05
CA LEU A 126 3.27 -0.32 8.30
C LEU A 126 4.69 -0.71 8.75
N VAL A 127 4.96 -2.01 8.80
CA VAL A 127 6.27 -2.52 9.22
C VAL A 127 7.35 -2.14 8.22
N GLY A 128 7.09 -2.35 6.93
CA GLY A 128 8.02 -2.02 5.85
C GLY A 128 8.28 -0.53 5.77
N TYR A 129 7.24 0.31 5.91
CA TYR A 129 7.35 1.76 5.87
C TYR A 129 8.16 2.27 7.05
N LEU A 130 7.91 1.82 8.28
CA LEU A 130 8.69 2.27 9.44
C LEU A 130 10.17 1.92 9.29
N LEU A 131 10.48 0.72 8.81
CA LEU A 131 11.85 0.31 8.51
C LEU A 131 12.46 1.20 7.42
N TYR A 132 11.82 1.34 6.26
CA TYR A 132 12.34 2.15 5.16
C TYR A 132 12.46 3.62 5.53
N ALA A 133 11.45 4.20 6.17
CA ALA A 133 11.43 5.60 6.58
C ALA A 133 12.52 5.92 7.60
N SER A 134 12.83 5.01 8.53
CA SER A 134 13.96 5.20 9.46
C SER A 134 15.31 5.17 8.76
N LEU A 135 15.52 4.27 7.79
CA LEU A 135 16.74 4.23 6.98
C LEU A 135 16.88 5.51 6.13
N TYR A 136 15.81 5.91 5.45
CA TYR A 136 15.78 7.12 4.63
C TYR A 136 15.92 8.39 5.47
N ALA A 137 15.36 8.44 6.68
CA ALA A 137 15.56 9.54 7.61
C ALA A 137 17.03 9.60 8.10
N ALA A 138 17.66 8.46 8.39
CA ALA A 138 19.06 8.41 8.76
C ALA A 138 19.97 8.92 7.63
N VAL A 139 19.70 8.51 6.38
CA VAL A 139 20.41 9.03 5.20
C VAL A 139 20.19 10.54 5.03
N GLY A 140 18.94 11.01 5.17
CA GLY A 140 18.61 12.44 5.13
C GLY A 140 19.33 13.25 6.21
N ALA A 141 19.56 12.67 7.40
CA ALA A 141 20.29 13.31 8.49
C ALA A 141 21.81 13.34 8.28
N MET A 142 22.39 12.39 7.53
CA MET A 142 23.82 12.35 7.21
C MET A 142 24.21 13.30 6.07
N VAL A 143 23.32 13.52 5.11
CA VAL A 143 23.58 14.35 3.92
C VAL A 143 23.20 15.83 4.12
N SER A 144 22.51 16.15 5.21
CA SER A 144 22.12 17.50 5.64
C SER A 144 22.89 17.93 6.87
#